data_AF-A0A0E4FSQ0-F1
#
_entry.id   AF-A0A0E4FSQ0-F1
#
_cell.length_a   1.000
_cell.length_b   1.000
_cell.length_c   1.000
_cell.angle_alpha   90.00
_cell.angle_beta   90.00
_cell.angle_gamma   90.00
#
_symmetry.space_group_name_H-M   'P 1'
#
loop_
_entity.id
_entity.type
_entity.pdbx_description
1 polymer ?
#
loop_
_entity_poly.entity_id
_entity_poly.type
_entity_poly.pdbx_seq_one_letter_code
_entity_poly.pdbx_strand_id
1 'polypeptide(L)'
;MKLILDMTHCTNAEGGKPASATQAGLVINAFRVTSQSGISFANAHQTVDSSGHAVTEYIRHSLSREGKLTVRASKLVVGTTELANQGEFICEVPDGAKFIW
;
A
#
# COMPACT_ATOMS: atom_id res chain seq x y z
N MET A 1 2.76 -15.98 2.53
CA MET A 1 1.69 -14.98 2.38
C MET A 1 2.05 -13.92 1.35
N LYS A 2 1.19 -13.73 0.35
CA LYS A 2 1.23 -12.69 -0.68
C LYS A 2 -0.01 -11.83 -0.57
N LEU A 3 0.15 -10.53 -0.79
CA LEU A 3 -0.94 -9.60 -1.06
C LEU A 3 -0.99 -9.33 -2.56
N ILE A 4 -2.17 -9.40 -3.14
CA ILE A 4 -2.49 -8.89 -4.48
C ILE A 4 -3.50 -7.76 -4.30
N LEU A 5 -3.25 -6.63 -4.94
CA LEU A 5 -4.15 -5.48 -4.99
C LEU A 5 -4.65 -5.29 -6.42
N ASP A 6 -5.95 -5.08 -6.57
CA ASP A 6 -6.54 -4.58 -7.81
C ASP A 6 -6.99 -3.14 -7.60
N MET A 7 -6.18 -2.20 -8.11
CA MET A 7 -6.40 -0.77 -7.88
C MET A 7 -7.65 -0.25 -8.63
N THR A 8 -8.23 -1.04 -9.53
CA THR A 8 -9.52 -0.70 -10.17
C THR A 8 -10.70 -0.84 -9.21
N HIS A 9 -10.52 -1.61 -8.13
CA HIS A 9 -11.47 -1.82 -7.04
C HIS A 9 -11.07 -1.10 -5.75
N CYS A 10 -9.99 -0.33 -5.77
CA CYS A 10 -9.58 0.53 -4.66
C CYS A 10 -9.97 1.99 -4.94
N THR A 11 -10.24 2.75 -3.89
CA THR A 11 -10.50 4.20 -3.97
C THR A 11 -9.36 4.98 -3.33
N ASN A 12 -9.21 6.26 -3.68
CA ASN A 12 -8.40 7.17 -2.87
C ASN A 12 -9.10 7.46 -1.53
N ALA A 13 -8.39 8.06 -0.57
CA ALA A 13 -8.97 8.40 0.73
C ALA A 13 -10.19 9.34 0.67
N GLU A 14 -10.30 10.15 -0.39
CA GLU A 14 -11.44 11.05 -0.63
C GLU A 14 -12.66 10.35 -1.24
N GLY A 15 -12.51 9.09 -1.69
CA GLY A 15 -13.56 8.25 -2.23
C GLY A 15 -13.91 8.50 -3.71
N GLY A 16 -14.83 7.67 -4.22
CA GLY A 16 -15.46 7.85 -5.53
C GLY A 16 -14.81 7.08 -6.67
N LYS A 17 -13.64 7.51 -7.16
CA LYS A 17 -13.05 6.94 -8.39
C LYS A 17 -12.02 5.85 -8.09
N PRO A 18 -11.90 4.84 -8.99
CA PRO A 18 -10.79 3.90 -8.96
C PRO A 18 -9.44 4.61 -8.89
N ALA A 19 -8.55 4.12 -8.04
CA ALA A 19 -7.25 4.72 -7.80
C ALA A 19 -6.38 4.71 -9.06
N SER A 20 -6.32 3.58 -9.77
CA SER A 20 -5.61 3.43 -11.05
C SER A 20 -6.00 2.11 -11.74
N ALA A 21 -5.66 1.97 -13.02
CA ALA A 21 -5.80 0.72 -13.77
C ALA A 21 -4.58 -0.21 -13.58
N THR A 22 -4.16 -0.41 -12.34
CA THR A 22 -2.94 -1.18 -11.98
C THR A 22 -3.28 -2.36 -11.08
N GLN A 23 -2.58 -3.47 -11.26
CA GLN A 23 -2.52 -4.54 -10.26
C GLN A 23 -1.16 -4.50 -9.58
N ALA A 24 -1.14 -4.60 -8.25
CA ALA A 24 0.07 -4.61 -7.45
C ALA A 24 0.20 -5.92 -6.66
N GLY A 25 1.43 -6.29 -6.33
CA GLY A 25 1.73 -7.53 -5.63
C GLY A 25 2.90 -7.39 -4.67
N LEU A 26 2.82 -8.06 -3.53
CA LEU A 26 3.81 -8.01 -2.47
C LEU A 26 3.88 -9.36 -1.75
N VAL A 27 5.09 -9.85 -1.47
CA VAL A 27 5.31 -10.92 -0.50
C VAL A 27 5.45 -10.31 0.87
N ILE A 28 4.58 -10.71 1.81
CA ILE A 28 4.61 -10.18 3.18
C ILE A 28 5.59 -11.03 3.99
N ASN A 29 6.75 -10.47 4.30
CA ASN A 29 7.80 -11.12 5.10
C ASN A 29 7.63 -10.90 6.61
N ALA A 30 6.98 -9.81 7.02
CA ALA A 30 6.72 -9.48 8.41
C ALA A 30 5.38 -8.73 8.53
N PHE A 31 4.63 -9.05 9.59
CA PHE A 31 3.38 -8.39 9.94
C PHE A 31 3.20 -8.40 11.46
N ARG A 32 2.37 -7.48 11.97
CA ARG A 32 1.83 -7.56 13.33
C ARG A 32 0.34 -7.74 13.28
N VAL A 33 -0.22 -8.35 14.31
CA VAL A 33 -1.66 -8.45 14.53
C VAL A 33 -1.99 -7.85 15.89
N THR A 34 -3.02 -7.02 15.96
CA THR A 34 -3.52 -6.46 17.23
C THR A 34 -5.03 -6.64 17.35
N SER A 35 -5.55 -6.60 18.58
CA SER A 35 -6.99 -6.63 18.83
C SER A 35 -7.70 -5.41 18.25
N GLN A 36 -7.08 -4.24 18.34
CA GLN A 36 -7.68 -2.95 17.99
C GLN A 36 -7.62 -2.60 16.50
N SER A 37 -6.55 -2.97 15.79
CA SER A 37 -6.28 -2.47 14.42
C SER A 37 -6.12 -3.56 13.36
N GLY A 38 -6.40 -4.82 13.70
CA GLY A 38 -6.28 -5.95 12.78
C GLY A 38 -4.83 -6.24 12.41
N ILE A 39 -4.55 -6.42 11.11
CA ILE A 39 -3.21 -6.77 10.60
C ILE A 39 -2.52 -5.51 10.08
N SER A 40 -1.26 -5.29 10.44
CA SER A 40 -0.44 -4.24 9.86
C SER A 40 0.89 -4.79 9.36
N PHE A 41 1.34 -4.30 8.21
CA PHE A 41 2.64 -4.62 7.62
C PHE A 41 3.12 -3.46 6.77
N ALA A 42 4.40 -3.47 6.41
CA ALA A 42 4.99 -2.45 5.57
C ALA A 42 6.07 -3.05 4.67
N ASN A 43 6.38 -2.34 3.59
CA ASN A 43 7.55 -2.61 2.77
C ASN A 43 8.27 -1.30 2.42
N ALA A 44 9.57 -1.42 2.19
CA ALA A 44 10.38 -0.41 1.52
C ALA A 44 10.68 -0.92 0.12
N HIS A 45 10.20 -0.21 -0.90
CA HIS A 45 10.42 -0.55 -2.31
C HIS A 45 11.43 0.43 -2.90
N GLN A 46 12.64 -0.05 -3.19
CA GLN A 46 13.67 0.75 -3.83
C GLN A 46 13.47 0.71 -5.34
N THR A 47 13.41 1.87 -5.98
CA THR A 47 13.15 2.00 -7.41
C THR A 47 13.70 3.33 -7.95
N VAL A 48 13.38 3.64 -9.21
CA VAL A 48 13.68 4.91 -9.86
C VAL A 48 12.37 5.59 -10.23
N ASP A 49 12.22 6.88 -9.92
CA ASP A 49 11.01 7.62 -10.25
C ASP A 49 10.98 8.10 -11.72
N SER A 50 9.86 8.69 -12.14
CA SER A 50 9.66 9.17 -13.53
C SER A 50 10.67 10.22 -13.99
N SER A 51 11.37 10.87 -13.05
CA SER A 51 12.40 11.87 -13.32
C SER A 51 13.81 11.28 -13.32
N GLY A 52 13.96 9.96 -13.12
CA GLY A 52 15.25 9.27 -13.12
C GLY A 52 15.97 9.28 -11.77
N HIS A 53 15.34 9.73 -10.69
CA HIS A 53 15.98 9.71 -9.37
C HIS A 53 15.81 8.37 -8.68
N ALA A 54 16.89 7.88 -8.04
CA ALA A 54 16.79 6.75 -7.13
C ALA A 54 15.93 7.14 -5.91
N VAL A 55 14.95 6.30 -5.58
CA VAL A 55 14.00 6.54 -4.50
C VAL A 55 13.76 5.28 -3.66
N THR A 56 13.31 5.48 -2.42
CA THR A 56 12.70 4.44 -1.60
C THR A 56 11.25 4.81 -1.33
N GLU A 57 10.32 3.94 -1.72
CA GLU A 57 8.91 4.05 -1.41
C GLU A 57 8.60 3.24 -0.15
N TYR A 58 8.12 3.92 0.89
CA TYR A 58 7.63 3.28 2.10
C TYR A 58 6.12 3.12 2.01
N ILE A 59 5.67 1.87 1.97
CA ILE A 59 4.26 1.54 1.80
C ILE A 59 3.78 0.83 3.06
N ARG A 60 2.81 1.43 3.73
CA ARG A 60 2.21 0.93 4.97
C ARG A 60 0.81 0.43 4.71
N HIS A 61 0.53 -0.77 5.19
CA HIS A 61 -0.73 -1.47 5.01
C HIS A 61 -1.37 -1.71 6.38
N SER A 62 -2.68 -1.41 6.49
CA SER A 62 -3.46 -1.63 7.70
C SER A 62 -4.79 -2.25 7.31
N LEU A 63 -4.96 -3.55 7.57
CA LEU A 63 -6.19 -4.29 7.36
C LEU A 63 -7.02 -4.28 8.64
N SER A 64 -8.20 -3.69 8.59
CA SER A 64 -9.17 -3.72 9.68
C SER A 64 -9.83 -5.10 9.81
N ARG A 65 -10.54 -5.34 10.92
CA ARG A 65 -11.25 -6.62 11.14
C ARG A 65 -12.46 -6.79 10.22
N GLU A 66 -12.96 -5.68 9.70
CA GLU A 66 -14.11 -5.58 8.80
C GLU A 66 -13.72 -5.81 7.34
N GLY A 67 -12.43 -6.03 7.04
CA GLY A 67 -11.95 -6.32 5.68
C GLY A 67 -11.47 -5.10 4.90
N LYS A 68 -11.42 -3.92 5.53
CA LYS A 68 -10.93 -2.69 4.91
C LYS A 68 -9.42 -2.58 5.00
N LEU A 69 -8.72 -2.58 3.87
CA LEU A 69 -7.28 -2.36 3.79
C LEU A 69 -6.97 -0.91 3.43
N THR A 70 -6.35 -0.18 4.35
CA THR A 70 -5.77 1.13 4.07
C THR A 70 -4.30 0.98 3.66
N VAL A 71 -3.95 1.55 2.51
CA VAL A 71 -2.59 1.57 1.95
C VAL A 71 -2.11 3.02 1.92
N ARG A 72 -0.99 3.32 2.57
CA ARG A 72 -0.36 4.65 2.58
C ARG A 72 1.03 4.57 1.97
N ALA A 73 1.28 5.36 0.93
CA ALA A 73 2.56 5.41 0.24
C ALA A 73 3.28 6.73 0.52
N SER A 74 4.59 6.65 0.75
CA SER A 74 5.47 7.82 0.89
C SER A 74 6.78 7.56 0.17
N LYS A 75 7.39 8.59 -0.40
CA LYS A 75 8.61 8.49 -1.21
C LYS A 75 9.73 9.29 -0.57
N LEU A 76 10.92 8.70 -0.48
CA LEU A 76 12.17 9.36 -0.12
C LEU A 76 13.12 9.33 -1.31
N VAL A 77 13.63 10.49 -1.72
CA VAL A 77 14.70 10.55 -2.73
C VAL A 77 16.03 10.24 -2.06
N VAL A 78 16.86 9.40 -2.68
CA VAL A 78 18.16 9.04 -2.10
C VAL A 78 19.02 10.30 -1.95
N GLY A 79 19.57 10.48 -0.74
CA GLY A 79 20.39 11.65 -0.40
C GLY A 79 19.59 12.84 0.16
N THR A 80 18.26 12.74 0.27
CA THR A 80 17.42 13.72 0.98
C THR A 80 16.94 13.17 2.31
N THR A 81 16.29 14.02 3.13
CA THR A 81 15.73 13.65 4.43
C THR A 81 14.21 13.77 4.50
N GLU A 82 13.58 14.41 3.52
CA GLU A 82 12.14 14.66 3.53
C GLU A 82 11.36 13.57 2.80
N LEU A 83 10.30 13.09 3.45
CA LEU A 83 9.35 12.14 2.87
C LEU A 83 8.22 12.88 2.16
N ALA A 84 8.05 12.63 0.86
CA ALA A 84 6.92 13.11 0.10
C ALA A 84 5.75 12.12 0.19
N ASN A 85 4.57 12.58 0.61
CA ASN A 85 3.35 11.76 0.59
C ASN A 85 2.97 11.44 -0.87
N GLN A 86 2.74 10.17 -1.20
CA GLN A 86 2.31 9.71 -2.53
C GLN A 86 0.81 9.39 -2.59
N GLY A 87 0.12 9.40 -1.45
CA GLY A 87 -1.31 9.19 -1.35
C GLY A 87 -1.69 8.08 -0.38
N GLU A 88 -3.00 7.97 -0.22
CA GLU A 88 -3.68 6.93 0.56
C GLU A 88 -4.78 6.29 -0.28
N PHE A 89 -4.84 4.96 -0.23
CA PHE A 89 -5.82 4.15 -0.93
C PHE A 89 -6.56 3.25 0.05
N ILE A 90 -7.82 2.97 -0.28
CA ILE A 90 -8.71 2.08 0.46
C ILE A 90 -9.09 0.94 -0.48
N CYS A 91 -8.80 -0.29 -0.07
CA CYS A 91 -9.13 -1.50 -0.81
C CYS A 91 -9.94 -2.42 0.11
N GLU A 92 -11.12 -2.84 -0.32
CA GLU A 92 -11.92 -3.82 0.43
C GLU A 92 -11.56 -5.24 0.01
N VAL A 93 -11.52 -6.18 0.97
CA VAL A 93 -11.38 -7.61 0.70
C VAL A 93 -12.73 -8.19 0.28
N PRO A 94 -12.81 -9.08 -0.74
CA PRO A 94 -11.70 -9.64 -1.51
C PRO A 94 -11.39 -8.91 -2.83
N ASP A 95 -12.23 -7.95 -3.24
CA ASP A 95 -12.22 -7.43 -4.61
C ASP A 95 -11.02 -6.51 -4.87
N GLY A 96 -10.73 -5.57 -3.97
CA GLY A 96 -9.57 -4.68 -4.07
C GLY A 96 -8.31 -5.27 -3.45
N ALA A 97 -8.44 -6.19 -2.50
CA ALA A 97 -7.32 -6.81 -1.81
C ALA A 97 -7.52 -8.31 -1.59
N LYS A 98 -6.53 -9.11 -2.00
CA LYS A 98 -6.54 -10.56 -1.84
C LYS A 98 -5.28 -11.06 -1.16
N PHE A 99 -5.45 -11.85 -0.10
CA PHE A 99 -4.36 -12.52 0.61
C PHE A 99 -4.29 -13.98 0.16
N ILE A 100 -3.08 -14.43 -0.23
CA ILE A 100 -2.80 -15.79 -0.66
C ILE A 100 -1.73 -16.34 0.29
N TRP A 101 -1.95 -17.53 0.87
CA TRP A 101 -1.02 -18.12 1.83
C TRP A 101 0.25 -18.67 1.15
#